data_AF-A0A6P4F239-F1
#
_entry.id   AF-A0A6P4F239-F1
#
_cell.length_a   1.000
_cell.length_b   1.000
_cell.length_c   1.000
_cell.angle_alpha   90.00
_cell.angle_beta   90.00
_cell.angle_gamma   90.00
#
_symmetry.space_group_name_H-M   'P 1'
#
loop_
_entity.id
_entity.type
_entity.pdbx_description
1 polymer ?
#
loop_
_entity_poly.entity_id
_entity_poly.type
_entity_poly.pdbx_seq_one_letter_code
_entity_poly.pdbx_strand_id
1 'polypeptide(L)'
;MFGTGPFDYASLVQDDALGAHVAGYEVMMSIVWLHSLRTGNWRHWLAALRSASESGDQFDIRLGVSGMVEMPESGDRCDLAIDLADGSTLPLPAHIWAHVRALHPTGSPEDEFVLVGHNSPFFRDDPSAEQLCPSMCDQVSWLRNTLFARLHRYPINGLMLCCRVEDVAQKLDSFYGSRVRATATTEKIKELEE
;
A
#
# COMPACT_ATOMS: atom_id res chain seq x y z
N MET A 1 14.88 21.15 -3.65
CA MET A 1 15.50 20.23 -4.62
C MET A 1 15.10 18.82 -4.21
N PHE A 2 14.09 18.23 -4.87
CA PHE A 2 13.71 16.83 -4.64
C PHE A 2 14.67 15.94 -5.46
N GLY A 3 15.21 14.88 -4.86
CA GLY A 3 16.15 13.96 -5.52
C GLY A 3 17.50 13.71 -4.81
N THR A 4 17.79 14.38 -3.68
CA THR A 4 18.95 14.07 -2.82
C THR A 4 18.57 13.73 -1.38
N GLY A 5 17.28 13.76 -1.06
CA GLY A 5 16.73 13.48 0.28
C GLY A 5 16.07 12.09 0.33
N PRO A 6 15.64 11.65 1.53
CA PRO A 6 15.01 10.34 1.71
C PRO A 6 13.63 10.24 1.06
N PHE A 7 13.05 11.35 0.57
CA PHE A 7 11.71 11.40 0.00
C PHE A 7 11.68 11.93 -1.43
N ASP A 8 10.77 11.36 -2.22
CA ASP A 8 10.36 11.82 -3.55
C ASP A 8 8.93 12.36 -3.50
N TYR A 9 8.59 13.28 -4.40
CA TYR A 9 7.19 13.65 -4.65
C TYR A 9 6.77 13.14 -6.03
N ALA A 10 5.80 12.23 -6.07
CA ALA A 10 5.39 11.55 -7.30
C ALA A 10 3.96 11.00 -7.20
N SER A 11 3.35 10.71 -8.36
CA SER A 11 2.02 10.10 -8.48
C SER A 11 1.89 8.81 -7.66
N LEU A 12 0.71 8.49 -7.17
CA LEU A 12 0.39 7.20 -6.57
C LEU A 12 0.41 6.09 -7.64
N VAL A 13 0.03 6.43 -8.86
CA VAL A 13 0.15 5.57 -10.04
C VAL A 13 1.58 5.68 -10.58
N GLN A 14 2.36 4.61 -10.40
CA GLN A 14 3.79 4.56 -10.75
C GLN A 14 4.08 3.79 -12.05
N ASP A 15 3.06 3.23 -12.70
CA ASP A 15 3.20 2.62 -14.04
C ASP A 15 3.04 3.70 -15.11
N ASP A 16 3.99 3.78 -16.05
CA ASP A 16 4.01 4.85 -17.06
C ASP A 16 2.82 4.80 -18.02
N ALA A 17 2.36 3.59 -18.39
CA ALA A 17 1.23 3.43 -19.29
C ALA A 17 -0.08 3.84 -18.62
N LEU A 18 -0.26 3.45 -17.34
CA LEU A 18 -1.40 3.88 -16.53
C LEU A 18 -1.32 5.36 -16.14
N GLY A 19 -0.11 5.89 -15.98
CA GLY A 19 0.14 7.30 -15.66
C GLY A 19 -0.46 8.24 -16.70
N ALA A 20 -0.43 7.87 -17.98
CA ALA A 20 -1.06 8.64 -19.04
C ALA A 20 -2.58 8.81 -18.87
N HIS A 21 -3.26 7.86 -18.22
CA HIS A 21 -4.70 7.93 -17.96
C HIS A 21 -5.07 8.86 -16.80
N VAL A 22 -4.10 9.24 -15.96
CA VAL A 22 -4.31 10.16 -14.83
C VAL A 22 -3.63 11.52 -15.05
N ALA A 23 -3.17 11.79 -16.28
CA ALA A 23 -2.69 13.11 -16.66
C ALA A 23 -3.78 14.17 -16.45
N GLY A 24 -3.42 15.30 -15.85
CA GLY A 24 -4.34 16.34 -15.38
C GLY A 24 -4.85 16.18 -13.95
N TYR A 25 -4.61 15.03 -13.30
CA TYR A 25 -4.95 14.78 -11.89
C TYR A 25 -3.72 14.70 -10.98
N GLU A 26 -2.58 15.24 -11.43
CA GLU A 26 -1.29 15.11 -10.76
C GLU A 26 -1.34 15.61 -9.31
N VAL A 27 -2.01 16.73 -9.07
CA VAL A 27 -2.15 17.30 -7.71
C VAL A 27 -2.89 16.37 -6.76
N MET A 28 -3.91 15.65 -7.26
CA MET A 28 -4.70 14.72 -6.46
C MET A 28 -4.01 13.37 -6.27
N MET A 29 -3.27 12.93 -7.28
CA MET A 29 -2.63 11.62 -7.27
C MET A 29 -1.22 11.66 -6.69
N SER A 30 -0.56 12.82 -6.59
CA SER A 30 0.83 12.89 -6.13
C SER A 30 0.93 12.95 -4.62
N ILE A 31 1.82 12.11 -4.09
CA ILE A 31 2.09 11.98 -2.67
C ILE A 31 3.59 12.05 -2.41
N VAL A 32 3.95 12.23 -1.14
CA VAL A 32 5.33 12.07 -0.70
C VAL A 32 5.61 10.58 -0.50
N TRP A 33 6.64 10.09 -1.18
CA TRP A 33 7.14 8.73 -1.12
C TRP A 33 8.47 8.68 -0.40
N LEU A 34 8.68 7.68 0.45
CA LEU A 34 10.01 7.23 0.83
C LEU A 34 10.71 6.72 -0.43
N HIS A 35 11.87 7.28 -0.73
CA HIS A 35 12.61 7.00 -1.96
C HIS A 35 12.87 5.49 -2.13
N SER A 36 13.37 4.83 -1.08
CA SER A 36 13.67 3.39 -1.11
C SER A 36 12.43 2.53 -1.39
N LEU A 37 11.26 2.90 -0.84
CA LEU A 37 10.00 2.21 -1.11
C LEU A 37 9.59 2.35 -2.57
N ARG A 38 9.59 3.58 -3.09
CA ARG A 38 9.19 3.89 -4.46
C ARG A 38 10.08 3.23 -5.49
N THR A 39 11.39 3.35 -5.35
CA THR A 39 12.35 2.85 -6.34
C THR A 39 12.72 1.38 -6.12
N GLY A 40 12.47 0.83 -4.93
CA GLY A 40 12.74 -0.55 -4.55
C GLY A 40 11.51 -1.45 -4.68
N ASN A 41 10.97 -1.92 -3.56
CA ASN A 41 9.96 -2.98 -3.53
C ASN A 41 8.66 -2.59 -4.24
N TRP A 42 8.24 -1.32 -4.24
CA TRP A 42 7.06 -0.91 -5.00
C TRP A 42 7.26 -1.12 -6.51
N ARG A 43 8.43 -0.73 -7.02
CA ARG A 43 8.82 -0.96 -8.41
C ARG A 43 8.96 -2.46 -8.72
N HIS A 44 9.52 -3.26 -7.81
CA HIS A 44 9.60 -4.71 -7.99
C HIS A 44 8.23 -5.38 -8.03
N TRP A 45 7.29 -4.92 -7.21
CA TRP A 45 5.91 -5.38 -7.23
C TRP A 45 5.23 -5.04 -8.56
N LEU A 46 5.37 -3.81 -9.08
CA LEU A 46 4.82 -3.43 -10.38
C LEU A 46 5.39 -4.27 -11.54
N ALA A 47 6.68 -4.62 -11.48
CA ALA A 47 7.27 -5.52 -12.46
C ALA A 47 6.68 -6.93 -12.40
N ALA A 48 6.44 -7.46 -11.19
CA ALA A 48 5.78 -8.74 -11.00
C ALA A 48 4.32 -8.72 -11.50
N LEU A 49 3.59 -7.65 -11.18
CA LEU A 49 2.22 -7.44 -11.63
C LEU A 49 2.13 -7.41 -13.16
N ARG A 50 3.04 -6.68 -13.82
CA ARG A 50 3.10 -6.65 -15.29
C ARG A 50 3.36 -8.03 -15.88
N SER A 51 4.32 -8.77 -15.32
CA SER A 51 4.62 -10.14 -15.77
C SER A 51 3.42 -11.08 -15.60
N ALA A 52 2.67 -10.95 -14.52
CA ALA A 52 1.46 -11.72 -14.28
C ALA A 52 0.37 -11.37 -15.33
N SER A 53 0.18 -10.07 -15.59
CA SER A 53 -0.77 -9.60 -16.60
C SER A 53 -0.42 -10.02 -18.03
N GLU A 54 0.86 -10.01 -18.39
CA GLU A 54 1.34 -10.54 -19.68
C GLU A 54 1.12 -12.05 -19.81
N SER A 55 1.07 -12.76 -18.68
CA SER A 55 0.79 -14.21 -18.61
C SER A 55 -0.71 -14.54 -18.62
N GLY A 56 -1.58 -13.52 -18.61
CA GLY A 56 -3.03 -13.66 -18.71
C GLY A 56 -3.81 -13.32 -17.43
N ASP A 57 -3.14 -13.04 -16.32
CA ASP A 57 -3.84 -12.64 -15.09
C ASP A 57 -4.44 -11.24 -15.22
N GLN A 58 -5.64 -11.04 -14.69
CA GLN A 58 -6.32 -9.75 -14.75
C GLN A 58 -6.75 -9.31 -13.36
N PHE A 59 -6.51 -8.04 -13.05
CA PHE A 59 -6.68 -7.49 -11.71
C PHE A 59 -7.49 -6.19 -11.72
N ASP A 60 -8.38 -6.02 -10.74
CA ASP A 60 -8.88 -4.73 -10.27
C ASP A 60 -7.94 -4.26 -9.15
N ILE A 61 -7.32 -3.10 -9.33
CA ILE A 61 -6.36 -2.54 -8.38
C ILE A 61 -6.80 -1.16 -7.95
N ARG A 62 -6.93 -0.98 -6.63
CA ARG A 62 -7.24 0.31 -6.02
C ARG A 62 -6.07 0.75 -5.16
N LEU A 63 -5.65 1.99 -5.33
CA LEU A 63 -4.52 2.56 -4.61
C LEU A 63 -5.01 3.57 -3.59
N GLY A 64 -4.26 3.73 -2.51
CA GLY A 64 -4.48 4.83 -1.58
C GLY A 64 -3.36 4.99 -0.57
N VAL A 65 -3.60 5.88 0.39
CA VAL A 65 -2.69 6.18 1.49
C VAL A 65 -3.45 6.15 2.81
N SER A 66 -2.75 5.94 3.93
CA SER A 66 -3.34 5.92 5.27
C SER A 66 -2.37 6.41 6.33
N GLY A 67 -2.91 7.10 7.34
CA GLY A 67 -2.17 7.65 8.47
C GLY A 67 -1.16 8.74 8.08
N MET A 68 -0.49 9.31 9.08
CA MET A 68 0.62 10.26 8.93
C MET A 68 1.86 9.69 9.64
N VAL A 69 3.04 9.93 9.08
CA VAL A 69 4.29 9.50 9.73
C VAL A 69 4.48 10.31 11.00
N GLU A 70 4.68 9.62 12.12
CA GLU A 70 5.00 10.26 13.40
C GLU A 70 6.52 10.27 13.63
N MET A 71 7.03 11.34 14.23
CA MET A 71 8.43 11.44 14.64
C MET A 71 8.68 10.48 15.83
N PRO A 72 9.69 9.59 15.77
CA PRO A 72 10.05 8.80 16.94
C PRO A 72 10.58 9.72 18.05
N GLU A 73 10.08 9.54 19.28
CA GLU A 73 10.54 10.18 20.52
C GLU A 73 10.15 11.64 20.76
N SER A 74 9.18 12.21 20.04
CA SER A 74 8.53 13.44 20.49
C SER A 74 7.56 13.11 21.64
N GLY A 75 7.71 13.79 22.79
CA GLY A 75 6.84 13.60 23.95
C GLY A 75 5.35 13.90 23.67
N ASP A 76 5.09 14.65 22.60
CA ASP A 76 3.78 14.85 21.98
C ASP A 76 3.78 14.20 20.58
N ARG A 77 2.66 13.61 20.14
CA ARG A 77 2.50 13.07 18.77
C ARG A 77 2.74 14.21 17.76
N CYS A 78 3.86 14.15 17.07
CA CYS A 78 4.24 15.15 16.08
C CYS A 78 4.27 14.48 14.70
N ASP A 79 3.27 14.80 13.89
CA ASP A 79 3.18 14.33 12.52
C ASP A 79 4.24 15.02 11.66
N LEU A 80 4.95 14.24 10.85
CA LEU A 80 5.95 14.74 9.92
C LEU A 80 5.25 15.34 8.69
N ALA A 81 5.69 16.54 8.30
CA ALA A 81 5.32 17.17 7.05
C ALA A 81 6.56 17.72 6.35
N ILE A 82 6.49 17.89 5.03
CA ILE A 82 7.55 18.53 4.24
C ILE A 82 7.19 20.00 4.05
N ASP A 83 8.02 20.90 4.57
CA ASP A 83 7.90 22.34 4.33
C ASP A 83 8.33 22.68 2.89
N LEU A 84 7.50 23.45 2.21
CA LEU A 84 7.77 23.97 0.88
C LEU A 84 8.26 25.41 0.95
N ALA A 85 8.95 25.85 -0.10
CA ALA A 85 9.56 27.18 -0.17
C ALA A 85 8.53 28.33 -0.14
N ASP A 86 7.28 28.05 -0.48
CA ASP A 86 6.16 28.99 -0.42
C ASP A 86 5.48 29.04 0.96
N GLY A 87 6.00 28.30 1.95
CA GLY A 87 5.47 28.21 3.31
C GLY A 87 4.30 27.24 3.48
N SER A 88 3.87 26.55 2.42
CA SER A 88 2.92 25.44 2.53
C SER A 88 3.62 24.16 3.00
N THR A 89 2.83 23.17 3.43
CA THR A 89 3.34 21.87 3.87
C THR A 89 2.71 20.73 3.09
N LEU A 90 3.49 19.69 2.79
CA LEU A 90 2.99 18.45 2.22
C LEU A 90 2.87 17.38 3.31
N PRO A 91 1.70 16.72 3.46
CA PRO A 91 1.55 15.62 4.40
C PRO A 91 2.40 14.42 3.95
N LEU A 92 3.05 13.77 4.91
CA LEU A 92 3.75 12.50 4.67
C LEU A 92 2.89 11.34 5.18
N PRO A 93 2.23 10.58 4.28
CA PRO A 93 1.40 9.45 4.72
C PRO A 93 2.26 8.36 5.34
N ALA A 94 1.77 7.68 6.38
CA ALA A 94 2.48 6.58 7.02
C ALA A 94 2.54 5.32 6.16
N HIS A 95 1.44 5.05 5.43
CA HIS A 95 1.28 3.87 4.62
C HIS A 95 0.79 4.22 3.23
N ILE A 96 1.28 3.48 2.25
CA ILE A 96 0.80 3.47 0.87
C ILE A 96 0.29 2.06 0.61
N TRP A 97 -0.92 1.93 0.07
CA TRP A 97 -1.54 0.61 -0.09
C TRP A 97 -2.10 0.39 -1.49
N ALA A 98 -2.13 -0.89 -1.89
CA ALA A 98 -2.78 -1.37 -3.11
C ALA A 98 -3.69 -2.54 -2.76
N HIS A 99 -4.99 -2.37 -2.92
CA HIS A 99 -5.96 -3.46 -2.87
C HIS A 99 -5.96 -4.15 -4.23
N VAL A 100 -5.56 -5.42 -4.25
CA VAL A 100 -5.47 -6.23 -5.46
C VAL A 100 -6.56 -7.29 -5.41
N ARG A 101 -7.38 -7.34 -6.46
CA ARG A 101 -8.43 -8.34 -6.63
C ARG A 101 -8.37 -8.95 -8.02
N ALA A 102 -8.30 -10.27 -8.12
CA ALA A 102 -8.42 -10.97 -9.39
C ALA A 102 -9.80 -10.71 -10.01
N LEU A 103 -9.84 -10.39 -11.31
CA LEU A 103 -11.11 -10.23 -12.04
C LEU A 103 -11.84 -11.56 -12.22
N HIS A 104 -11.10 -12.66 -12.22
CA HIS A 104 -11.60 -14.02 -12.33
C HIS A 104 -11.18 -14.83 -11.09
N PRO A 105 -11.85 -14.65 -9.94
CA PRO A 105 -11.46 -15.32 -8.70
C PRO A 105 -11.68 -16.83 -8.79
N THR A 106 -10.75 -17.58 -8.21
CA THR A 106 -10.73 -19.05 -8.13
C THR A 106 -11.31 -19.59 -6.83
N GLY A 107 -11.62 -18.72 -5.86
CA GLY A 107 -11.95 -19.05 -4.48
C GLY A 107 -10.73 -19.21 -3.57
N SER A 108 -9.54 -18.83 -4.06
CA SER A 108 -8.29 -18.95 -3.33
C SER A 108 -8.03 -17.70 -2.45
N PRO A 109 -7.29 -17.82 -1.34
CA PRO A 109 -6.93 -16.66 -0.53
C PRO A 109 -6.07 -15.61 -1.26
N GLU A 110 -5.38 -15.98 -2.35
CA GLU A 110 -4.55 -15.06 -3.14
C GLU A 110 -5.36 -14.25 -4.17
N ASP A 111 -6.65 -14.57 -4.36
CA ASP A 111 -7.52 -13.83 -5.29
C ASP A 111 -7.78 -12.39 -4.82
N GLU A 112 -7.66 -12.10 -3.53
CA GLU A 112 -7.88 -10.77 -2.98
C GLU A 112 -6.98 -10.51 -1.77
N PHE A 113 -6.17 -9.46 -1.85
CA PHE A 113 -5.27 -9.07 -0.77
C PHE A 113 -4.90 -7.57 -0.85
N VAL A 114 -4.26 -7.05 0.18
CA VAL A 114 -3.81 -5.66 0.24
C VAL A 114 -2.30 -5.63 0.38
N LEU A 115 -1.59 -5.04 -0.57
CA LEU A 115 -0.21 -4.65 -0.34
C LEU A 115 -0.17 -3.38 0.50
N VAL A 116 0.69 -3.35 1.50
CA VAL A 116 0.94 -2.15 2.30
C VAL A 116 2.43 -1.88 2.37
N GLY A 117 2.84 -0.71 1.87
CA GLY A 117 4.20 -0.18 1.98
C GLY A 117 4.30 0.81 3.14
N HIS A 118 5.34 0.63 3.96
CA HIS A 118 5.65 1.55 5.06
C HIS A 118 6.45 2.73 4.52
N ASN A 119 5.86 3.92 4.59
CA ASN A 119 6.37 5.12 3.96
C ASN A 119 7.17 5.98 4.96
N SER A 120 7.96 5.33 5.82
CA SER A 120 8.73 5.96 6.89
C SER A 120 10.16 5.42 6.95
N PRO A 121 11.18 6.29 7.11
CA PRO A 121 12.55 5.86 7.35
C PRO A 121 12.78 5.41 8.81
N PHE A 122 11.82 5.65 9.71
CA PHE A 122 11.94 5.37 11.15
C PHE A 122 11.53 3.96 11.52
N PHE A 123 11.71 3.01 10.59
CA PHE A 123 11.43 1.62 10.87
C PHE A 123 12.34 1.13 11.98
N ARG A 124 11.76 0.88 13.16
CA ARG A 124 12.45 0.16 14.24
C ARG A 124 12.27 -1.32 13.94
N ASP A 125 13.27 -2.15 14.24
CA ASP A 125 13.15 -3.62 14.32
C ASP A 125 12.22 -4.02 15.49
N ASP A 126 11.07 -3.35 15.58
CA ASP A 126 10.02 -3.62 16.51
C ASP A 126 9.13 -4.69 15.85
N PRO A 127 8.82 -5.79 16.54
CA PRO A 127 7.81 -6.75 16.09
C PRO A 127 6.46 -6.08 15.75
N SER A 128 6.25 -4.80 16.05
CA SER A 128 5.14 -3.98 15.52
C SER A 128 5.07 -3.82 14.00
N ALA A 129 6.11 -4.09 13.23
CA ALA A 129 5.96 -4.26 11.78
C ALA A 129 4.99 -5.41 11.43
N GLU A 130 4.97 -6.45 12.27
CA GLU A 130 3.96 -7.52 12.26
C GLU A 130 2.63 -7.10 12.92
N GLN A 131 2.50 -5.89 13.51
CA GLN A 131 1.21 -5.41 14.03
C GLN A 131 0.21 -5.14 12.91
N LEU A 132 0.67 -4.79 11.69
CA LEU A 132 -0.29 -4.52 10.62
C LEU A 132 -0.95 -5.82 10.15
N CYS A 133 -0.16 -6.81 9.76
CA CYS A 133 -0.64 -8.16 9.44
C CYS A 133 0.52 -9.17 9.38
N PRO A 134 0.24 -10.48 9.53
CA PRO A 134 1.13 -11.53 9.07
C PRO A 134 1.19 -11.52 7.52
N SER A 135 2.36 -11.24 6.95
CA SER A 135 2.50 -11.15 5.49
C SER A 135 2.29 -12.52 4.82
N MET A 136 1.46 -12.55 3.78
CA MET A 136 1.18 -13.72 2.93
C MET A 136 1.81 -13.62 1.52
N CYS A 137 2.80 -12.75 1.31
CA CYS A 137 3.39 -12.52 -0.02
C CYS A 137 4.00 -13.79 -0.66
N ASP A 138 4.47 -14.74 0.17
CA ASP A 138 5.02 -16.02 -0.26
C ASP A 138 3.94 -17.05 -0.68
N GLN A 139 2.69 -16.81 -0.28
CA GLN A 139 1.54 -17.64 -0.65
C GLN A 139 0.98 -17.25 -2.02
N VAL A 140 1.16 -16.00 -2.45
CA VAL A 140 0.63 -15.48 -3.72
C VAL A 140 1.43 -16.05 -4.90
N SER A 141 0.78 -16.86 -5.72
CA SER A 141 1.41 -17.71 -6.74
C SER A 141 2.22 -16.96 -7.79
N TRP A 142 1.72 -15.83 -8.28
CA TRP A 142 2.40 -14.98 -9.26
C TRP A 142 3.47 -14.07 -8.63
N LEU A 143 3.47 -13.90 -7.30
CA LEU A 143 4.48 -13.11 -6.57
C LEU A 143 5.63 -13.95 -6.01
N ARG A 144 5.36 -15.15 -5.49
CA ARG A 144 6.27 -15.91 -4.60
C ARG A 144 7.67 -16.16 -5.16
N ASN A 145 7.81 -16.23 -6.48
CA ASN A 145 9.08 -16.51 -7.17
C ASN A 145 9.80 -15.26 -7.71
N THR A 146 9.28 -14.07 -7.41
CA THR A 146 9.79 -12.80 -7.94
C THR A 146 10.84 -12.17 -7.03
N LEU A 147 11.53 -11.14 -7.54
CA LEU A 147 12.46 -10.34 -6.73
C LEU A 147 11.75 -9.64 -5.56
N PHE A 148 10.51 -9.19 -5.78
CA PHE A 148 9.67 -8.59 -4.73
C PHE A 148 9.49 -9.54 -3.54
N ALA A 149 9.07 -10.79 -3.77
CA ALA A 149 8.85 -11.75 -2.67
C ALA A 149 10.12 -11.98 -1.83
N ARG A 150 11.30 -11.92 -2.45
CA ARG A 150 12.59 -12.06 -1.75
C ARG A 150 12.96 -10.82 -0.95
N LEU A 151 12.59 -9.62 -1.42
CA LEU A 151 13.07 -8.35 -0.88
C LEU A 151 12.05 -7.58 -0.04
N HIS A 152 10.76 -7.95 -0.07
CA HIS A 152 9.66 -7.17 0.53
C HIS A 152 9.86 -6.80 2.00
N ARG A 153 10.59 -7.62 2.77
CA ARG A 153 10.88 -7.40 4.19
C ARG A 153 12.16 -6.61 4.49
N TYR A 154 12.97 -6.27 3.48
CA TYR A 154 14.23 -5.57 3.69
C TYR A 154 14.02 -4.04 3.62
N PRO A 155 14.17 -3.29 4.72
CA PRO A 155 13.88 -1.85 4.75
C PRO A 155 14.72 -1.01 3.77
N ILE A 156 15.90 -1.49 3.40
CA ILE A 156 16.75 -0.84 2.38
C ILE A 156 16.08 -0.76 1.00
N ASN A 157 15.13 -1.66 0.70
CA ASN A 157 14.31 -1.64 -0.50
C ASN A 157 12.90 -1.09 -0.23
N GLY A 158 12.67 -0.53 0.96
CA GLY A 158 11.37 -0.12 1.49
C GLY A 158 10.50 -1.31 1.90
N LEU A 159 10.04 -1.30 3.15
CA LEU A 159 9.27 -2.41 3.70
C LEU A 159 7.86 -2.47 3.07
N MET A 160 7.47 -3.65 2.60
CA MET A 160 6.14 -3.94 2.09
C MET A 160 5.62 -5.28 2.64
N LEU A 161 4.32 -5.35 2.90
CA LEU A 161 3.62 -6.54 3.38
C LEU A 161 2.43 -6.87 2.47
N CYS A 162 2.10 -8.15 2.30
CA CYS A 162 0.86 -8.58 1.68
C CYS A 162 -0.08 -9.04 2.77
N CYS A 163 -1.16 -8.31 2.99
CA CYS A 163 -2.11 -8.55 4.06
C CYS A 163 -3.41 -9.13 3.52
N ARG A 164 -4.07 -9.94 4.34
CA ARG A 164 -5.48 -10.24 4.12
C ARG A 164 -6.29 -8.97 4.34
N VAL A 165 -7.40 -8.83 3.61
CA VAL A 165 -8.27 -7.65 3.69
C VAL A 165 -8.77 -7.45 5.12
N GLU A 166 -9.16 -8.53 5.80
CA GLU A 166 -9.66 -8.51 7.17
C GLU A 166 -8.66 -7.98 8.20
N ASP A 167 -7.36 -8.16 7.97
CA ASP A 167 -6.33 -7.78 8.94
C ASP A 167 -6.09 -6.26 8.95
N VAL A 168 -6.41 -5.59 7.83
CA VAL A 168 -6.08 -4.17 7.60
C VAL A 168 -7.30 -3.27 7.42
N ALA A 169 -8.50 -3.84 7.22
CA ALA A 169 -9.69 -3.07 6.88
C ALA A 169 -10.08 -2.00 7.92
N GLN A 170 -9.75 -2.21 9.20
CA GLN A 170 -10.00 -1.25 10.28
C GLN A 170 -8.74 -0.49 10.74
N LYS A 171 -7.57 -0.80 10.14
CA LYS A 171 -6.28 -0.18 10.49
C LYS A 171 -5.87 0.91 9.49
N LEU A 172 -6.49 0.92 8.31
CA LEU A 172 -6.20 1.84 7.22
C LEU A 172 -7.40 2.80 7.05
N ASP A 173 -7.27 4.04 7.54
CA ASP A 173 -8.38 4.99 7.67
C ASP A 173 -9.10 5.34 6.35
N SER A 174 -8.42 5.20 5.21
CA SER A 174 -8.99 5.46 3.86
C SER A 174 -9.32 4.18 3.09
N PHE A 175 -9.27 3.01 3.73
CA PHE A 175 -9.53 1.74 3.08
C PHE A 175 -11.03 1.40 3.08
N TYR A 176 -11.60 1.27 1.88
CA TYR A 176 -13.04 1.09 1.69
C TYR A 176 -13.60 -0.28 2.13
N GLY A 177 -12.76 -1.24 2.53
CA GLY A 177 -13.17 -2.60 2.88
C GLY A 177 -13.88 -2.76 4.23
N SER A 178 -13.95 -1.72 5.06
CA SER A 178 -14.65 -1.75 6.36
C SER A 178 -16.19 -1.87 6.22
N ARG A 179 -16.78 -1.35 5.14
CA ARG A 179 -18.25 -1.23 5.02
C ARG A 179 -18.96 -2.42 4.38
N VAL A 180 -18.28 -3.24 3.57
CA VAL A 180 -18.95 -4.31 2.79
C VAL A 180 -19.33 -5.53 3.66
N ARG A 181 -18.56 -5.84 4.71
CA ARG A 181 -18.89 -6.94 5.64
C ARG A 181 -19.95 -6.58 6.68
N ALA A 182 -20.06 -5.32 7.07
CA ALA A 182 -21.12 -4.89 7.99
C ALA A 182 -22.51 -5.11 7.38
N THR A 183 -22.70 -4.79 6.10
CA THR A 183 -23.95 -5.06 5.37
C THR A 183 -24.23 -6.56 5.22
N ALA A 184 -23.23 -7.37 4.84
CA ALA A 184 -23.41 -8.82 4.66
C ALA A 184 -23.69 -9.57 5.98
N THR A 185 -23.19 -9.06 7.11
CA THR A 185 -23.44 -9.64 8.44
C THR A 185 -24.80 -9.22 8.99
N THR A 186 -25.25 -8.01 8.67
CA THR A 186 -26.57 -7.50 9.09
C THR A 186 -27.71 -8.20 8.31
N GLU A 187 -27.49 -8.55 7.04
CA GLU A 187 -28.46 -9.31 6.25
C GLU A 187 -28.60 -10.76 6.74
N LYS A 188 -27.49 -11.44 7.08
CA LYS A 188 -27.52 -12.79 7.65
C LYS A 188 -28.16 -12.88 9.04
N ILE A 189 -28.12 -11.82 9.84
CA ILE A 189 -28.77 -11.79 11.15
C ILE A 189 -30.29 -11.62 10.98
N LYS A 190 -30.75 -10.85 10.00
CA LYS A 190 -32.18 -10.70 9.71
C LYS A 190 -32.84 -11.97 9.18
N GLU A 191 -32.12 -12.79 8.39
CA GLU A 191 -32.63 -14.07 7.87
C GLU A 191 -32.72 -15.18 8.94
N LEU A 192 -32.14 -15.00 10.12
CA LEU A 192 -32.21 -15.93 11.25
C LEU A 192 -33.29 -15.54 12.28
N GLU A 193 -33.95 -14.39 12.10
CA GLU A 193 -35.00 -13.86 12.99
C GLU A 193 -36.41 -13.91 12.35
N GLU A 194 -36.58 -14.52 11.16
CA GLU A 194 -37.87 -14.87 10.53
C GLU A 194 -38.10 -16.39 10.51
#